data_AF-A0A0V0HK75-F1
#
_entry.id   AF-A0A0V0HK75-F1
#
_cell.length_a   1.000
_cell.length_b   1.000
_cell.length_c   1.000
_cell.angle_alpha   90.00
_cell.angle_beta   90.00
_cell.angle_gamma   90.00
#
_symmetry.space_group_name_H-M   'P 1'
#
loop_
_entity.id
_entity.type
_entity.pdbx_description
1 polymer ?
#
loop_
_entity_poly.entity_id
_entity_poly.type
_entity_poly.pdbx_seq_one_letter_code
_entity_poly.pdbx_strand_id
1 'polypeptide(L)'
;MKRQHDHVIRDIVISSEMSYHKNVLKIIGYCLEFERVALIYEYSQFDYLFNCIQFLTWEKRMKIAIDIASVILYLHIEFPRPIIHRNLTSHNVILDQNGVVKLYNFECCIPLPIGKVQVQDDLIGTIGYLDPEYVWSSKVTLKSDVFSFGLFLLVLLSGREIKVNHEGKYYSEDYGLISLENYAKICVK
;
A
#
# COMPACT_ATOMS: atom_id res chain seq x y z
N MET A 1 -12.09 17.89 10.35
CA MET A 1 -12.77 16.99 11.31
C MET A 1 -13.60 15.89 10.64
N LYS A 2 -14.68 16.17 9.88
CA LYS A 2 -15.50 15.09 9.25
C LYS A 2 -14.71 14.09 8.39
N ARG A 3 -13.84 14.56 7.49
CA ARG A 3 -13.09 13.69 6.56
C ARG A 3 -12.09 12.74 7.24
N GLN A 4 -11.41 13.20 8.29
CA GLN A 4 -10.53 12.33 9.09
C GLN A 4 -11.32 11.21 9.79
N HIS A 5 -12.57 11.48 10.20
CA HIS A 5 -13.42 10.43 10.77
C HIS A 5 -13.77 9.38 9.71
N ASP A 6 -14.04 9.78 8.46
CA ASP A 6 -14.39 8.85 7.39
C ASP A 6 -13.24 7.89 7.03
N HIS A 7 -11.99 8.37 7.05
CA HIS A 7 -10.80 7.54 6.81
C HIS A 7 -10.59 6.49 7.91
N VAL A 8 -10.76 6.89 9.17
CA VAL A 8 -10.57 5.95 10.29
C VAL A 8 -11.68 4.91 10.33
N ILE A 9 -12.94 5.31 10.11
CA ILE A 9 -14.06 4.35 10.02
C ILE A 9 -13.80 3.35 8.89
N ARG A 10 -13.27 3.82 7.76
CA ARG A 10 -12.91 2.97 6.64
C ARG A 10 -11.80 1.98 6.98
N ASP A 11 -10.75 2.45 7.65
CA ASP A 11 -9.65 1.59 8.10
C ASP A 11 -10.17 0.49 9.04
N ILE A 12 -11.02 0.83 10.02
CA ILE A 12 -11.65 -0.14 10.94
C ILE A 12 -12.42 -1.20 10.17
N VAL A 13 -13.34 -0.78 9.29
CA VAL A 13 -14.22 -1.70 8.56
C VAL A 13 -13.40 -2.64 7.69
N ILE A 14 -12.50 -2.10 6.87
CA ILE A 14 -11.75 -2.93 5.92
C ILE A 14 -10.71 -3.78 6.62
N SER A 15 -10.01 -3.26 7.64
CA SER A 15 -9.11 -4.08 8.45
C SER A 15 -9.84 -5.25 9.13
N SER A 16 -11.07 -5.03 9.57
CA SER A 16 -11.89 -6.08 10.21
C SER A 16 -12.29 -7.17 9.21
N GLU A 17 -12.76 -6.79 8.02
CA GLU A 17 -13.11 -7.73 6.95
C GLU A 17 -11.89 -8.50 6.42
N MET A 18 -10.73 -7.83 6.34
CA MET A 18 -9.48 -8.41 5.85
C MET A 18 -8.75 -9.25 6.91
N SER A 19 -9.20 -9.25 8.15
CA SER A 19 -8.52 -9.89 9.30
C SER A 19 -8.29 -11.39 9.17
N TYR A 20 -9.03 -12.06 8.28
CA TYR A 20 -8.89 -13.49 7.97
C TYR A 20 -7.77 -13.78 6.96
N HIS A 21 -7.29 -12.77 6.22
CA HIS A 21 -6.21 -12.98 5.25
C HIS A 21 -4.88 -13.11 5.98
N LYS A 22 -4.17 -14.23 5.76
CA LYS A 22 -2.92 -14.56 6.48
C LYS A 22 -1.82 -13.50 6.38
N ASN A 23 -1.83 -12.67 5.33
CA ASN A 23 -0.86 -11.59 5.09
C ASN A 23 -1.42 -10.19 5.40
N VAL A 24 -2.47 -10.08 6.21
CA VAL A 24 -2.98 -8.81 6.74
C VAL A 24 -2.75 -8.75 8.24
N LEU A 25 -2.36 -7.59 8.76
CA LEU A 25 -2.22 -7.39 10.19
C LEU A 25 -3.60 -7.38 10.84
N LYS A 26 -3.84 -8.34 11.73
CA LYS A 26 -5.13 -8.55 12.34
C LYS A 26 -5.47 -7.42 13.30
N ILE A 27 -6.56 -6.71 13.05
CA ILE A 27 -7.16 -5.80 14.03
C ILE A 27 -7.92 -6.62 15.08
N ILE A 28 -7.70 -6.31 16.35
CA ILE A 28 -8.42 -6.88 17.50
C ILE A 28 -9.58 -5.99 17.91
N GLY A 29 -9.41 -4.68 17.80
CA GLY A 29 -10.43 -3.71 18.15
C GLY A 29 -9.97 -2.27 17.94
N TYR A 30 -10.75 -1.34 18.48
CA TYR A 30 -10.47 0.08 18.44
C TYR A 30 -10.98 0.75 19.72
N CYS A 31 -10.40 1.89 20.07
CA CYS A 31 -10.84 2.73 21.19
C CYS A 31 -11.27 4.11 20.68
N LEU A 32 -12.51 4.49 21.00
CA LEU A 32 -13.11 5.77 20.62
C LEU A 32 -13.10 6.82 21.76
N GLU A 33 -12.54 6.49 22.93
CA GLU A 33 -12.54 7.37 24.10
C GLU A 33 -11.54 8.53 24.00
N PHE A 34 -10.56 8.42 23.08
CA PHE A 34 -9.55 9.44 22.84
C PHE A 34 -9.98 10.43 21.75
N GLU A 35 -9.35 11.61 21.71
CA GLU A 35 -9.55 12.60 20.63
C GLU A 35 -9.24 12.02 19.24
N ARG A 36 -8.27 11.10 19.18
CA ARG A 36 -7.95 10.30 17.98
C ARG A 36 -8.27 8.85 18.26
N VAL A 37 -9.00 8.21 17.35
CA VAL A 37 -9.29 6.78 17.45
C VAL A 37 -8.00 5.98 17.49
N ALA A 38 -7.87 5.10 18.49
CA ALA A 38 -6.74 4.19 18.61
C ALA A 38 -7.13 2.82 18.05
N LEU A 39 -6.37 2.30 17.10
CA LEU A 39 -6.55 0.95 16.56
C LEU A 39 -5.66 -0.03 17.31
N ILE A 40 -6.23 -1.17 17.69
CA ILE A 40 -5.55 -2.21 18.46
C ILE A 40 -5.35 -3.40 17.55
N TYR A 41 -4.10 -3.74 17.28
CA TYR A 41 -3.71 -4.86 16.44
C TYR A 41 -3.19 -6.02 17.28
N GLU A 42 -3.20 -7.22 16.70
CA GLU A 42 -2.50 -8.37 17.25
C GLU A 42 -1.02 -8.06 17.40
N TYR A 43 -0.51 -8.21 18.63
CA TYR A 43 0.89 -7.94 18.91
C TYR A 43 1.77 -9.11 18.45
N SER A 44 2.73 -8.79 17.59
CA SER A 44 3.90 -9.62 17.33
C SER A 44 5.11 -8.71 17.22
N GLN A 45 6.29 -9.19 17.63
CA GLN A 45 7.52 -8.47 17.29
C GLN A 45 7.67 -8.42 15.77
N PHE A 46 7.84 -7.22 15.22
CA PHE A 46 7.96 -6.98 13.78
C PHE A 46 8.99 -5.90 13.47
N ASP A 47 9.50 -5.94 12.24
CA ASP A 47 10.22 -4.84 11.61
C ASP A 47 9.36 -4.24 10.50
N TYR A 48 9.43 -2.92 10.34
CA TYR A 48 8.88 -2.29 9.15
C TYR A 48 9.70 -2.66 7.93
N LEU A 49 9.03 -3.01 6.83
CA LEU A 49 9.68 -3.46 5.62
C LEU A 49 10.67 -2.40 5.10
N PHE A 50 10.29 -1.12 5.09
CA PHE A 50 11.18 -0.02 4.67
C PHE A 50 12.51 0.07 5.42
N ASN A 51 12.60 -0.44 6.66
CA ASN A 51 13.83 -0.45 7.45
C ASN A 51 14.74 -1.63 7.11
N CYS A 52 14.18 -2.75 6.67
CA CYS A 52 14.90 -4.02 6.57
C CYS A 52 15.07 -4.55 5.14
N ILE A 53 14.36 -4.00 4.14
CA ILE A 53 14.40 -4.44 2.74
C ILE A 53 15.82 -4.71 2.23
N GLN A 54 16.76 -3.78 2.48
CA GLN A 54 18.14 -3.87 1.98
C GLN A 54 18.90 -5.10 2.50
N PHE A 55 18.51 -5.64 3.66
CA PHE A 55 19.11 -6.82 4.28
C PHE A 55 18.42 -8.13 3.91
N LEU A 56 17.29 -8.08 3.19
CA LEU A 56 16.56 -9.28 2.76
C LEU A 56 17.21 -9.93 1.54
N THR A 57 17.24 -11.26 1.52
CA THR A 57 17.64 -12.04 0.35
C THR A 57 16.62 -11.89 -0.78
N TRP A 58 17.06 -12.08 -2.02
CA TRP A 58 16.19 -12.09 -3.19
C TRP A 58 14.95 -12.97 -3.01
N GLU A 59 15.13 -14.20 -2.53
CA GLU A 59 14.05 -15.15 -2.29
C GLU A 59 13.00 -14.59 -1.33
N LYS A 60 13.42 -13.98 -0.21
CA LYS A 60 12.51 -13.35 0.75
C LYS A 60 11.75 -12.18 0.11
N ARG A 61 12.42 -11.36 -0.69
CA ARG A 61 11.77 -10.23 -1.39
C ARG A 61 10.72 -10.71 -2.39
N MET A 62 10.99 -11.78 -3.14
CA MET A 62 10.02 -12.38 -4.06
C MET A 62 8.85 -13.02 -3.33
N LYS A 63 9.10 -13.68 -2.19
CA LYS A 63 8.03 -14.19 -1.33
C LYS A 63 7.13 -13.05 -0.84
N ILE A 64 7.70 -11.93 -0.40
CA ILE A 64 6.94 -10.74 0.03
C ILE A 64 6.09 -10.21 -1.13
N ALA A 65 6.65 -10.10 -2.34
CA ALA A 65 5.89 -9.67 -3.51
C ALA A 65 4.65 -10.55 -3.77
N ILE A 66 4.81 -11.87 -3.69
CA ILE A 66 3.70 -12.83 -3.89
C ILE A 66 2.65 -12.70 -2.79
N ASP A 67 3.10 -12.66 -1.53
CA ASP A 67 2.22 -12.58 -0.37
C ASP A 67 1.42 -11.26 -0.36
N ILE A 68 2.03 -10.13 -0.75
CA ILE A 68 1.35 -8.83 -0.91
C ILE A 68 0.42 -8.81 -2.13
N ALA A 69 0.84 -9.39 -3.26
CA ALA A 69 -0.03 -9.52 -4.43
C ALA A 69 -1.32 -10.29 -4.09
N SER A 70 -1.21 -11.33 -3.24
CA SER A 70 -2.36 -12.09 -2.74
C SER A 70 -3.34 -11.19 -1.97
N VAL A 71 -2.85 -10.27 -1.12
CA VAL A 71 -3.70 -9.33 -0.37
C VAL A 71 -4.44 -8.39 -1.32
N ILE A 72 -3.73 -7.80 -2.29
CA ILE A 72 -4.32 -6.87 -3.27
C ILE A 72 -5.34 -7.60 -4.15
N LEU A 73 -5.02 -8.81 -4.61
CA LEU A 73 -5.95 -9.62 -5.37
C LEU A 73 -7.23 -9.92 -4.58
N TYR A 74 -7.09 -10.28 -3.29
CA TYR A 74 -8.22 -10.55 -2.41
C TYR A 74 -9.17 -9.35 -2.31
N LEU A 75 -8.64 -8.14 -2.10
CA LEU A 75 -9.43 -6.89 -2.12
C LEU A 75 -10.18 -6.69 -3.45
N HIS A 76 -9.57 -7.08 -4.56
CA HIS A 76 -10.11 -6.85 -5.90
C HIS A 76 -11.22 -7.83 -6.28
N ILE A 77 -11.23 -9.06 -5.75
CA ILE A 77 -12.11 -10.12 -6.27
C ILE A 77 -13.05 -10.77 -5.24
N GLU A 78 -12.71 -10.74 -3.95
CA GLU A 78 -13.45 -11.52 -2.93
C GLU A 78 -14.62 -10.74 -2.32
N PHE A 79 -14.68 -9.42 -2.55
CA PHE A 79 -15.74 -8.56 -2.03
C PHE A 79 -16.87 -8.35 -3.04
N PRO A 80 -18.14 -8.23 -2.59
CA PRO A 80 -19.27 -7.93 -3.50
C PRO A 80 -19.09 -6.66 -4.33
N ARG A 81 -18.34 -5.69 -3.79
CA ARG A 81 -17.84 -4.52 -4.51
C ARG A 81 -16.33 -4.56 -4.42
N PRO A 82 -15.59 -4.68 -5.54
CA PRO A 82 -14.13 -4.65 -5.53
C PRO A 82 -13.61 -3.43 -4.77
N ILE A 83 -12.61 -3.64 -3.94
CA ILE A 83 -12.02 -2.59 -3.10
C ILE A 83 -10.65 -2.21 -3.68
N ILE A 84 -10.42 -0.92 -3.87
CA ILE A 84 -9.12 -0.37 -4.29
C ILE A 84 -8.37 0.12 -3.05
N HIS A 85 -7.11 -0.29 -2.87
CA HIS A 85 -6.28 0.02 -1.69
C HIS A 85 -5.75 1.46 -1.66
N ARG A 86 -5.27 1.97 -2.81
CA ARG A 86 -4.73 3.33 -3.03
C ARG A 86 -3.47 3.74 -2.26
N ASN A 87 -3.01 2.97 -1.28
CA ASN A 87 -1.84 3.34 -0.48
C ASN A 87 -0.84 2.20 -0.26
N LEU A 88 -0.60 1.37 -1.28
CA LEU A 88 0.37 0.28 -1.16
C LEU A 88 1.81 0.83 -1.22
N THR A 89 2.54 0.70 -0.12
CA THR A 89 3.95 1.12 0.02
C THR A 89 4.70 0.18 0.97
N SER A 90 6.03 0.21 0.96
CA SER A 90 6.86 -0.48 1.96
C SER A 90 6.64 0.02 3.40
N HIS A 91 6.14 1.25 3.58
CA HIS A 91 5.82 1.80 4.89
C HIS A 91 4.59 1.17 5.52
N ASN A 92 3.67 0.66 4.71
CA ASN A 92 2.43 0.01 5.16
C ASN A 92 2.58 -1.52 5.26
N VAL A 93 3.81 -2.03 5.21
CA VAL A 93 4.12 -3.46 5.27
C VAL A 93 5.09 -3.74 6.41
N ILE A 94 4.78 -4.75 7.21
CA ILE A 94 5.64 -5.23 8.29
C ILE A 94 6.03 -6.68 8.07
N LEU A 95 7.16 -7.07 8.62
CA LEU A 95 7.66 -8.44 8.66
C LEU A 95 7.69 -8.89 10.11
N ASP A 96 6.94 -9.92 10.46
CA ASP A 96 7.02 -10.50 11.80
C ASP A 96 8.31 -11.32 11.98
N GLN A 97 8.61 -11.67 13.24
CA GLN A 97 9.76 -12.51 13.60
C GLN A 97 9.80 -13.90 12.92
N ASN A 98 8.67 -14.40 12.41
CA ASN A 98 8.59 -15.66 11.67
C ASN A 98 8.86 -15.46 10.16
N GLY A 99 9.13 -14.23 9.73
CA GLY A 99 9.30 -13.88 8.33
C GLY A 99 7.98 -13.84 7.55
N VAL A 100 6.84 -13.75 8.23
CA VAL A 100 5.53 -13.57 7.59
C VAL A 100 5.28 -12.08 7.38
N VAL A 101 4.96 -11.72 6.15
CA VAL A 101 4.62 -10.34 5.80
C VAL A 101 3.16 -10.04 6.14
N LYS A 102 2.91 -8.84 6.66
CA LYS A 102 1.57 -8.31 6.95
C LYS A 102 1.41 -6.92 6.35
N LEU A 103 0.37 -6.73 5.55
CA LEU A 103 -0.10 -5.42 5.10
C LEU A 103 -1.02 -4.82 6.18
N TYR A 104 -0.92 -3.51 6.41
CA TYR A 104 -1.83 -2.75 7.27
C TYR A 104 -2.14 -1.39 6.63
N ASN A 105 -2.95 -0.57 7.31
CA ASN A 105 -3.37 0.76 6.89
C ASN A 105 -4.27 0.78 5.64
N PHE A 106 -5.57 0.57 5.86
CA PHE A 106 -6.61 0.55 4.84
C PHE A 106 -7.42 1.86 4.79
N GLU A 107 -6.94 2.93 5.43
CA GLU A 107 -7.63 4.24 5.54
C GLU A 107 -7.98 4.87 4.17
N CYS A 108 -7.11 4.59 3.19
CA CYS A 108 -7.22 5.10 1.82
C CYS A 108 -8.09 4.22 0.94
N CYS A 109 -8.54 3.06 1.40
CA CYS A 109 -9.26 2.15 0.51
C CYS A 109 -10.55 2.77 -0.04
N ILE A 110 -11.14 2.20 -1.08
CA ILE A 110 -12.45 2.61 -1.57
C ILE A 110 -13.14 1.46 -2.34
N PRO A 111 -14.38 1.09 -1.99
CA PRO A 111 -15.16 0.15 -2.79
C PRO A 111 -15.66 0.80 -4.07
N LEU A 112 -15.59 0.08 -5.18
CA LEU A 112 -16.21 0.51 -6.43
C LEU A 112 -17.75 0.58 -6.30
N PRO A 113 -18.41 1.55 -6.96
CA PRO A 113 -19.86 1.53 -7.11
C PRO A 113 -20.32 0.27 -7.87
N ILE A 114 -21.52 -0.20 -7.58
CA ILE A 114 -22.07 -1.42 -8.19
C ILE A 114 -22.08 -1.28 -9.73
N GLY A 115 -21.52 -2.28 -10.42
CA GLY A 115 -21.47 -2.33 -11.88
C GLY A 115 -20.54 -1.28 -12.52
N LYS A 116 -19.65 -0.64 -11.75
CA LYS A 116 -18.65 0.31 -12.25
C LYS A 116 -17.24 -0.27 -12.14
N VAL A 117 -16.36 0.19 -13.04
CA VAL A 117 -14.94 -0.17 -13.09
C VAL A 117 -14.01 0.93 -12.55
N GLN A 118 -14.59 2.09 -12.22
CA GLN A 118 -13.89 3.28 -11.75
C GLN A 118 -14.78 4.07 -10.79
N VAL A 119 -14.17 4.89 -9.95
CA VAL A 119 -14.86 5.84 -9.07
C VAL A 119 -14.10 7.16 -9.05
N GLN A 120 -14.85 8.27 -9.06
CA GLN A 120 -14.27 9.60 -8.89
C GLN A 120 -14.18 9.92 -7.40
N ASP A 121 -13.00 10.28 -6.92
CA ASP A 121 -12.74 10.59 -5.51
C ASP A 121 -11.54 11.55 -5.39
N ASP A 122 -11.38 12.16 -4.21
CA ASP A 122 -10.26 13.04 -3.88
C ASP A 122 -8.93 12.30 -4.11
N LEU A 123 -7.88 13.03 -4.54
CA LEU A 123 -6.55 12.44 -4.71
C LEU A 123 -5.92 12.12 -3.35
N ILE A 124 -5.84 10.82 -3.04
CA ILE A 124 -5.31 10.30 -1.78
C ILE A 124 -4.30 9.18 -2.08
N GLY A 125 -3.23 9.13 -1.29
CA GLY A 125 -2.20 8.09 -1.37
C GLY A 125 -0.81 8.66 -1.12
N THR A 126 0.22 7.83 -1.26
CA THR A 126 1.61 8.25 -1.06
C THR A 126 2.20 8.81 -2.36
N ILE A 127 2.72 10.04 -2.32
CA ILE A 127 3.40 10.66 -3.46
C ILE A 127 4.56 9.78 -3.91
N GLY A 128 4.70 9.59 -5.22
CA GLY A 128 5.67 8.67 -5.81
C GLY A 128 5.16 7.24 -6.00
N TYR A 129 4.01 6.89 -5.41
CA TYR A 129 3.28 5.63 -5.67
C TYR A 129 1.97 5.84 -6.43
N LEU A 130 1.54 7.09 -6.58
CA LEU A 130 0.28 7.46 -7.21
C LEU A 130 0.28 7.16 -8.71
N ASP A 131 -0.78 6.48 -9.15
CA ASP A 131 -1.10 6.28 -10.56
C ASP A 131 -1.26 7.63 -11.29
N PRO A 132 -0.47 7.91 -12.34
CA PRO A 132 -0.55 9.15 -13.09
C PRO A 132 -1.93 9.43 -13.69
N GLU A 133 -2.66 8.39 -14.09
CA GLU A 133 -4.01 8.55 -14.64
C GLU A 133 -4.98 9.01 -13.54
N TYR A 134 -4.85 8.46 -12.33
CA TYR A 134 -5.62 8.90 -11.17
C TYR A 134 -5.26 10.33 -10.77
N VAL A 135 -3.98 10.69 -10.74
CA VAL A 135 -3.51 12.06 -10.47
C VAL A 135 -4.14 13.07 -11.42
N TRP A 136 -4.20 12.73 -12.71
CA TRP A 136 -4.73 13.63 -13.74
C TRP A 136 -6.26 13.69 -13.76
N SER A 137 -6.92 12.54 -13.62
CA SER A 137 -8.36 12.41 -13.87
C SER A 137 -9.23 12.47 -12.61
N SER A 138 -8.63 12.32 -11.42
CA SER A 138 -9.33 12.04 -10.15
C SER A 138 -10.22 10.80 -10.19
N LYS A 139 -10.01 9.89 -11.15
CA LYS A 139 -10.70 8.61 -11.25
C LYS A 139 -9.74 7.50 -10.86
N VAL A 140 -10.13 6.73 -9.85
CA VAL A 140 -9.37 5.58 -9.38
C VAL A 140 -10.01 4.29 -9.89
N THR A 141 -9.15 3.34 -10.27
CA THR A 141 -9.54 2.00 -10.74
C THR A 141 -8.73 0.93 -10.02
N LEU A 142 -9.06 -0.34 -10.23
CA LEU A 142 -8.21 -1.46 -9.79
C LEU A 142 -6.78 -1.38 -10.38
N LYS A 143 -6.61 -0.73 -11.54
CA LYS A 143 -5.30 -0.53 -12.17
C LYS A 143 -4.42 0.45 -11.41
N SER A 144 -4.99 1.33 -10.61
CA SER A 144 -4.23 2.24 -9.75
C SER A 144 -3.45 1.45 -8.68
N ASP A 145 -4.04 0.39 -8.12
CA ASP A 145 -3.30 -0.53 -7.23
C ASP A 145 -2.24 -1.32 -7.99
N VAL A 146 -2.53 -1.78 -9.22
CA VAL A 146 -1.55 -2.50 -10.05
C VAL A 146 -0.32 -1.62 -10.35
N PHE A 147 -0.53 -0.33 -10.61
CA PHE A 147 0.55 0.64 -10.78
C PHE A 147 1.39 0.76 -9.49
N SER A 148 0.73 0.99 -8.34
CA SER A 148 1.43 1.10 -7.04
C SER A 148 2.16 -0.20 -6.66
N PHE A 149 1.62 -1.37 -7.03
CA PHE A 149 2.28 -2.66 -6.84
C PHE A 149 3.51 -2.79 -7.73
N GLY A 150 3.48 -2.30 -8.97
CA GLY A 150 4.67 -2.26 -9.84
C GLY A 150 5.81 -1.44 -9.23
N LEU A 151 5.47 -0.32 -8.58
CA LEU A 151 6.43 0.51 -7.86
C LEU A 151 6.94 -0.16 -6.57
N PHE A 152 6.05 -0.81 -5.82
CA PHE A 152 6.42 -1.64 -4.68
C PHE A 152 7.39 -2.78 -5.09
N LEU A 153 7.17 -3.40 -6.25
CA LEU A 153 8.13 -4.36 -6.81
C LEU A 153 9.49 -3.70 -7.07
N LEU A 154 9.55 -2.50 -7.66
CA LEU A 154 10.83 -1.81 -7.87
C LEU A 154 11.60 -1.56 -6.56
N VAL A 155 10.88 -1.23 -5.48
CA VAL A 155 11.48 -1.08 -4.13
C VAL A 155 12.05 -2.40 -3.64
N LEU A 156 11.32 -3.50 -3.78
CA LEU A 156 11.81 -4.83 -3.43
C LEU A 156 13.04 -5.23 -4.27
N LEU A 157 13.00 -5.00 -5.58
CA LEU A 157 14.08 -5.36 -6.49
C LEU A 157 15.36 -4.58 -6.19
N SER A 158 15.26 -3.26 -6.09
CA SER A 158 16.41 -2.37 -5.84
C SER A 158 16.93 -2.44 -4.41
N GLY A 159 16.06 -2.83 -3.48
CA GLY A 159 16.32 -2.71 -2.06
C GLY A 159 16.32 -1.27 -1.53
N ARG A 160 15.81 -0.30 -2.31
CA ARG A 160 15.88 1.14 -2.04
C ARG A 160 14.48 1.76 -2.09
N GLU A 161 14.24 2.76 -1.24
CA GLU A 161 12.99 3.52 -1.25
C GLU A 161 12.88 4.45 -2.47
N ILE A 162 11.63 4.70 -2.87
CA ILE A 162 11.31 5.65 -3.94
C ILE A 162 11.63 7.07 -3.46
N LYS A 163 12.43 7.79 -4.23
CA LYS A 163 12.73 9.21 -3.99
C LYS A 163 12.04 10.05 -5.05
N VAL A 164 11.21 10.99 -4.59
CA VAL A 164 10.51 11.96 -5.43
C VAL A 164 10.72 13.37 -4.90
N ASN A 165 10.71 14.36 -5.79
CA ASN A 165 10.68 15.77 -5.39
C ASN A 165 9.26 16.22 -5.01
N HIS A 166 9.12 17.49 -4.63
CA HIS A 166 7.84 18.12 -4.30
C HIS A 166 6.82 18.16 -5.46
N GLU A 167 7.27 17.94 -6.70
CA GLU A 167 6.41 17.85 -7.88
C GLU A 167 6.04 16.39 -8.24
N GLY A 168 6.47 15.40 -7.44
CA GLY A 168 6.25 13.98 -7.69
C GLY A 168 7.14 13.37 -8.78
N LYS A 169 8.20 14.07 -9.21
CA LYS A 169 9.18 13.56 -10.17
C LYS A 169 10.22 12.69 -9.47
N TYR A 170 10.49 11.51 -10.05
CA TYR A 170 11.47 10.57 -9.52
C TYR A 170 12.90 11.13 -9.56
N TYR A 171 13.67 10.84 -8.52
CA TYR A 171 15.03 11.29 -8.33
C TYR A 171 15.94 10.12 -7.93
N SER A 172 17.18 10.12 -8.42
CA SER A 172 18.27 9.25 -7.96
C SER A 172 19.46 10.10 -7.55
N GLU A 173 20.15 9.73 -6.47
CA GLU A 173 21.35 10.44 -6.00
C GLU A 173 22.45 10.45 -7.06
N ASP A 174 22.56 9.37 -7.83
CA ASP A 174 23.59 9.20 -8.85
C ASP A 174 23.29 9.96 -10.16
N TYR A 175 22.00 10.26 -10.42
CA TYR A 175 21.55 10.72 -11.76
C TYR A 175 20.63 11.95 -11.76
N GLY A 176 20.25 12.47 -10.60
CA GLY A 176 19.29 13.57 -10.52
C GLY A 176 17.86 13.14 -10.83
N LEU A 177 17.07 14.05 -11.43
CA LEU A 177 15.70 13.74 -11.88
C LEU A 177 15.74 12.75 -13.04
N ILE A 178 14.98 11.67 -12.91
CA ILE A 178 14.93 10.61 -13.92
C ILE A 178 13.48 10.18 -14.21
N SER A 179 13.25 9.65 -15.41
CA SER A 179 11.97 9.03 -15.74
C SER A 179 11.78 7.74 -14.92
N LEU A 180 10.53 7.34 -14.69
CA LEU A 180 10.24 6.05 -14.06
C LEU A 180 10.88 4.88 -14.82
N GLU A 181 10.90 4.94 -16.15
CA GLU A 181 11.55 3.93 -16.99
C GLU A 181 13.05 3.83 -16.69
N ASN A 182 13.74 4.96 -16.56
CA ASN A 182 15.16 4.98 -16.23
C ASN A 182 15.41 4.56 -14.78
N TYR A 183 14.53 4.94 -13.85
CA TYR A 183 14.58 4.47 -12.46
C TYR A 183 14.47 2.94 -12.40
N ALA A 184 13.50 2.36 -13.12
CA ALA A 184 13.33 0.91 -13.22
C ALA A 184 14.57 0.22 -13.81
N LYS A 185 15.17 0.78 -14.86
CA LYS A 185 16.41 0.24 -15.47
C LYS A 185 17.60 0.24 -14.50
N ILE A 186 17.69 1.22 -13.61
CA ILE A 186 18.74 1.29 -12.58
C ILE A 186 18.50 0.22 -11.51
N CYS A 187 17.24 -0.03 -11.14
CA CYS A 187 16.87 -0.96 -10.07
C CYS A 187 17.08 -2.44 -10.41
N VAL A 188 17.22 -2.78 -11.70
CA VAL A 188 17.27 -4.17 -12.21
C VAL A 188 18.68 -4.56 -12.71
N LYS A 189 19.68 -3.68 -12.56
CA LYS A 189 21.09 -3.99 -12.83
C LYS A 189 21.77 -4.57 -11.59
#